data_AF-A0A0X1U9D3-F1
#
_entry.id   AF-A0A0X1U9D3-F1
#
_cell.length_a   1.000
_cell.length_b   1.000
_cell.length_c   1.000
_cell.angle_alpha   90.00
_cell.angle_beta   90.00
_cell.angle_gamma   90.00
#
_symmetry.space_group_name_H-M   'P 1'
#
loop_
_entity.id
_entity.type
_entity.pdbx_description
1 polymer ?
#
loop_
_entity_poly.entity_id
_entity_poly.type
_entity_poly.pdbx_seq_one_letter_code
_entity_poly.pdbx_strand_id
1 'polypeptide(L)'
;MELKKIFWKVPLFCIAAGVIAFYMEVFLMIRFVIVKLPDGTIKTDNTRELIIYGSIFIVTLIVGGMIFFRNMTRKEIFFSASIIVAIGLIMDLTQWAFNLTTGRGAVFFMYASQIFEWSSIVPQLFHRVNENLWLASVIGSLTPYLFIPFGKKEQV
;
A
#
# COMPACT_ATOMS: atom_id res chain seq x y z
N MET A 1 -14.66 -25.17 -5.98
CA MET A 1 -14.20 -24.42 -4.78
C MET A 1 -12.78 -23.84 -4.96
N GLU A 2 -11.91 -24.51 -5.71
CA GLU A 2 -10.51 -24.11 -6.02
C GLU A 2 -10.36 -22.73 -6.69
N LEU A 3 -11.17 -22.40 -7.72
CA LEU A 3 -11.08 -21.10 -8.42
C LEU A 3 -11.26 -19.91 -7.47
N LYS A 4 -12.22 -19.98 -6.54
CA LYS A 4 -12.51 -18.89 -5.59
C LYS A 4 -11.33 -18.61 -4.65
N LYS A 5 -10.53 -19.63 -4.30
CA LYS A 5 -9.33 -19.47 -3.47
C LYS A 5 -8.21 -18.73 -4.21
N ILE A 6 -8.08 -18.91 -5.52
CA ILE A 6 -7.04 -18.25 -6.32
C ILE A 6 -7.31 -16.73 -6.42
N PHE A 7 -8.57 -16.33 -6.60
CA PHE A 7 -8.92 -14.90 -6.71
C PHE A 7 -8.67 -14.10 -5.43
N TRP A 8 -8.76 -14.70 -4.25
CA TRP A 8 -8.55 -13.99 -2.97
C TRP A 8 -7.10 -13.97 -2.50
N LYS A 9 -6.16 -14.61 -3.20
CA LYS A 9 -4.75 -14.66 -2.79
C LYS A 9 -4.11 -13.28 -2.71
N VAL A 10 -4.19 -12.47 -3.78
CA VAL A 10 -3.59 -11.13 -3.79
C VAL A 10 -4.27 -10.21 -2.77
N PRO A 11 -5.61 -10.11 -2.70
CA PRO A 11 -6.27 -9.29 -1.69
C PRO A 11 -5.90 -9.66 -0.25
N LEU A 12 -5.92 -10.95 0.11
CA LEU A 12 -5.59 -11.39 1.46
C LEU A 12 -4.13 -11.07 1.82
N PHE A 13 -3.22 -11.26 0.87
CA PHE A 13 -1.83 -10.89 1.06
C PHE A 13 -1.68 -9.37 1.27
N CYS A 14 -2.29 -8.53 0.43
CA CYS A 14 -2.22 -7.07 0.56
C CYS A 14 -2.79 -6.58 1.89
N ILE A 15 -3.92 -7.13 2.32
CA ILE A 15 -4.54 -6.79 3.62
C ILE A 15 -3.57 -7.13 4.77
N ALA A 16 -3.04 -8.35 4.79
CA ALA A 16 -2.10 -8.76 5.83
C ALA A 16 -0.81 -7.94 5.80
N ALA A 17 -0.23 -7.75 4.61
CA ALA A 17 0.98 -6.97 4.42
C ALA A 17 0.77 -5.50 4.83
N GLY A 18 -0.37 -4.90 4.49
CA GLY A 18 -0.71 -3.54 4.85
C GLY A 18 -0.82 -3.33 6.37
N VAL A 19 -1.54 -4.22 7.07
CA VAL A 19 -1.64 -4.14 8.54
C VAL A 19 -0.27 -4.32 9.19
N ILE A 20 0.53 -5.29 8.74
CA ILE A 20 1.88 -5.51 9.26
C ILE A 20 2.78 -4.29 8.97
N ALA A 21 2.71 -3.74 7.76
CA ALA A 21 3.43 -2.53 7.35
C ALA A 21 3.07 -1.35 8.26
N PHE A 22 1.79 -1.08 8.49
CA PHE A 22 1.34 -0.01 9.38
C PHE A 22 1.99 -0.09 10.78
N TYR A 23 1.95 -1.25 11.43
CA TYR A 23 2.57 -1.41 12.75
C TYR A 23 4.09 -1.29 12.71
N MET A 24 4.74 -1.82 11.66
CA MET A 24 6.19 -1.65 11.48
C MET A 24 6.57 -0.20 11.26
N GLU A 25 5.83 0.54 10.43
CA GLU A 25 6.04 1.96 10.16
C GLU A 25 5.90 2.78 11.44
N VAL A 26 4.80 2.62 12.18
CA VAL A 26 4.59 3.32 13.46
C VAL A 26 5.76 3.08 14.42
N PHE A 27 6.18 1.82 14.56
CA PHE A 27 7.30 1.46 15.43
C PHE A 27 8.63 2.08 14.97
N LEU A 28 8.96 1.96 13.68
CA LEU A 28 10.22 2.46 13.12
C LEU A 28 10.26 4.00 13.09
N MET A 29 9.15 4.65 12.82
CA MET A 29 9.01 6.11 12.82
C MET A 29 9.31 6.69 14.20
N ILE A 30 8.64 6.16 15.24
CA ILE A 30 8.84 6.60 16.62
C ILE A 30 10.29 6.39 17.05
N ARG A 31 10.93 5.31 16.58
CA ARG A 31 12.28 4.95 17.01
C ARG A 31 13.41 5.68 16.27
N PHE A 32 13.25 5.93 14.97
CA PHE A 32 14.37 6.33 14.10
C PHE A 32 14.18 7.65 13.35
N VAL A 33 12.94 8.11 13.17
CA VAL A 33 12.61 9.27 12.33
C VAL A 33 12.31 10.51 13.16
N ILE A 34 11.65 10.33 14.30
CA ILE A 34 11.36 11.43 15.24
C ILE A 34 12.65 11.79 15.98
N VAL A 35 13.22 12.95 15.66
CA VAL A 35 14.41 13.49 16.32
C VAL A 35 14.02 14.73 17.13
N LYS A 36 14.43 14.78 18.40
CA LYS A 36 14.35 16.01 19.21
C LYS A 36 15.61 16.82 18.99
N LEU A 37 15.44 18.05 18.51
CA LEU A 37 16.53 19.01 18.41
C LEU A 37 16.89 19.56 19.81
N PRO A 38 18.10 20.16 19.96
CA PRO A 38 18.55 20.73 21.24
C PRO A 38 17.65 21.85 21.79
N ASP A 39 16.87 22.50 20.93
CA ASP A 39 15.87 23.53 21.27
C ASP A 39 14.54 22.94 21.80
N GLY A 40 14.42 21.61 21.85
CA GLY A 40 13.19 20.91 22.24
C GLY A 40 12.19 20.72 21.10
N THR A 41 12.48 21.23 19.89
CA THR A 41 11.64 21.05 18.72
C THR A 41 11.71 19.61 18.22
N ILE A 42 10.55 19.01 17.92
CA ILE A 42 10.46 17.70 17.30
C ILE A 42 10.50 17.87 15.78
N LYS A 43 11.47 17.22 15.12
CA LYS A 43 11.57 17.21 13.66
C LYS A 43 11.57 15.79 13.12
N THR A 44 10.94 15.62 11.97
CA THR A 44 10.93 14.39 11.19
C THR A 44 12.08 14.46 10.16
N ASP A 45 12.90 13.41 10.10
CA ASP A 45 13.92 13.27 9.06
C ASP A 45 13.30 12.64 7.80
N ASN A 46 12.97 13.48 6.82
CA ASN A 46 12.32 13.07 5.57
C ASN A 46 13.11 12.02 4.77
N THR A 47 14.44 11.94 4.94
CA THR A 47 15.26 10.95 4.25
C THR A 47 15.10 9.59 4.91
N ARG A 48 15.13 9.53 6.24
CA ARG A 48 14.93 8.27 7.00
C ARG A 48 13.53 7.72 6.81
N GLU A 49 12.53 8.59 6.78
CA GLU A 49 11.15 8.26 6.46
C GLU A 49 11.04 7.53 5.11
N LEU A 50 11.57 8.12 4.03
CA LEU A 50 11.54 7.48 2.71
C LEU A 50 12.28 6.14 2.67
N ILE A 51 13.39 6.02 3.41
CA ILE A 51 14.14 4.76 3.49
C ILE A 51 13.28 3.67 4.14
N ILE A 52 12.54 3.98 5.20
CA ILE A 52 11.66 3.01 5.88
C ILE A 52 10.53 2.57 4.94
N TYR A 53 9.78 3.53 4.39
CA TYR A 53 8.67 3.24 3.48
C TYR A 53 9.14 2.48 2.23
N GLY A 54 10.25 2.90 1.63
CA GLY A 54 10.85 2.22 0.48
C GLY A 54 11.32 0.80 0.81
N SER A 55 11.89 0.59 1.99
CA SER A 55 12.33 -0.74 2.44
C SER A 55 11.14 -1.69 2.62
N ILE A 56 10.08 -1.23 3.29
CA ILE A 56 8.86 -2.02 3.51
C ILE A 56 8.21 -2.40 2.17
N PHE A 57 8.15 -1.44 1.25
CA PHE A 57 7.61 -1.66 -0.09
C PHE A 57 8.41 -2.71 -0.88
N ILE A 58 9.74 -2.59 -0.93
CA ILE A 58 10.61 -3.53 -1.65
C ILE A 58 10.51 -4.94 -1.04
N VAL A 59 10.59 -5.04 0.29
CA VAL A 59 10.46 -6.33 0.99
C VAL A 59 9.10 -6.96 0.70
N THR A 60 8.02 -6.19 0.75
CA THR A 60 6.67 -6.68 0.46
C THR A 60 6.53 -7.17 -0.99
N LEU A 61 7.09 -6.44 -1.96
CA LEU A 61 7.09 -6.86 -3.37
C LEU A 61 7.85 -8.19 -3.57
N ILE A 62 9.02 -8.33 -2.95
CA ILE A 62 9.81 -9.55 -3.03
C ILE A 62 9.08 -10.73 -2.38
N VAL A 63 8.55 -10.54 -1.17
CA VAL A 63 7.83 -11.60 -0.44
C VAL A 63 6.55 -11.98 -1.19
N GLY A 64 5.70 -11.03 -1.55
CA GLY A 64 4.47 -11.31 -2.28
C GLY A 64 4.75 -11.95 -3.64
N GLY A 65 5.60 -11.31 -4.44
CA GLY A 65 5.92 -11.74 -5.79
C GLY A 65 6.64 -13.09 -5.86
N MET A 66 7.78 -13.23 -5.16
CA MET A 66 8.64 -14.41 -5.30
C MET A 66 8.20 -15.60 -4.45
N ILE A 67 7.50 -15.37 -3.33
CA ILE A 67 7.09 -16.44 -2.40
C ILE A 67 5.62 -16.80 -2.62
N PHE A 68 4.70 -15.84 -2.54
CA PHE A 68 3.26 -16.13 -2.57
C PHE A 68 2.69 -16.32 -3.97
N PHE A 69 3.13 -15.50 -4.94
CA PHE A 69 2.50 -15.43 -6.27
C PHE A 69 3.31 -16.10 -7.39
N ARG A 70 4.54 -16.55 -7.13
CA ARG A 70 5.44 -17.18 -8.13
C ARG A 70 4.80 -18.35 -8.89
N ASN A 71 3.87 -19.06 -8.26
CA ASN A 71 3.20 -20.21 -8.87
C ASN A 71 1.95 -19.86 -9.69
N MET A 72 1.45 -18.64 -9.57
CA MET A 72 0.30 -18.13 -10.33
C MET A 72 0.73 -17.63 -11.71
N THR A 73 -0.18 -17.67 -12.66
CA THR A 73 -0.03 -17.02 -13.97
C THR A 73 -0.22 -15.52 -13.86
N ARG A 74 0.29 -14.77 -14.84
CA ARG A 74 0.09 -13.30 -14.91
C ARG A 74 -1.38 -12.91 -14.95
N LYS A 75 -2.23 -13.69 -15.66
CA LYS A 75 -3.67 -13.44 -15.72
C LYS A 75 -4.36 -13.66 -14.38
N GLU A 76 -4.02 -14.74 -13.67
CA GLU A 76 -4.57 -14.99 -12.33
C GLU A 76 -4.20 -13.89 -11.35
N ILE A 77 -2.95 -13.43 -11.37
CA ILE A 77 -2.51 -12.30 -10.53
C ILE A 77 -3.28 -11.03 -10.92
N PHE A 78 -3.43 -10.73 -12.21
CA PHE A 78 -4.19 -9.57 -12.67
C PHE A 78 -5.63 -9.59 -12.13
N PHE A 79 -6.39 -10.67 -12.35
CA PHE A 79 -7.77 -10.75 -11.88
C PHE A 79 -7.88 -10.73 -10.35
N SER A 80 -6.94 -11.37 -9.64
CA SER A 80 -6.89 -11.34 -8.17
C SER A 80 -6.57 -9.93 -7.65
N ALA A 81 -5.58 -9.26 -8.24
CA ALA A 81 -5.19 -7.89 -7.90
C ALA A 81 -6.31 -6.89 -8.20
N SER A 82 -7.06 -7.07 -9.29
CA SER A 82 -8.18 -6.19 -9.64
C SER A 82 -9.24 -6.10 -8.55
N ILE A 83 -9.42 -7.13 -7.72
CA ILE A 83 -10.36 -7.10 -6.59
C ILE A 83 -9.92 -6.06 -5.57
N ILE A 84 -8.67 -6.14 -5.10
CA ILE A 84 -8.16 -5.21 -4.09
C ILE A 84 -7.99 -3.80 -4.68
N VAL A 85 -7.60 -3.67 -5.95
CA VAL A 85 -7.55 -2.39 -6.66
C VAL A 85 -8.93 -1.75 -6.73
N ALA A 86 -9.98 -2.52 -7.09
CA ALA A 86 -11.34 -1.99 -7.11
C ALA A 86 -11.80 -1.53 -5.72
N ILE A 87 -11.44 -2.26 -4.66
CA ILE A 87 -11.71 -1.83 -3.28
C ILE A 87 -11.02 -0.49 -2.99
N GLY A 88 -9.73 -0.34 -3.30
CA GLY A 88 -8.98 0.91 -3.12
C GLY A 88 -9.60 2.08 -3.87
N LEU A 89 -9.93 1.89 -5.15
CA LEU A 89 -10.56 2.93 -5.96
C LEU A 89 -11.95 3.32 -5.46
N ILE A 90 -12.76 2.35 -5.02
CA ILE A 90 -14.07 2.64 -4.40
C ILE A 90 -13.87 3.44 -3.12
N MET A 91 -12.88 3.09 -2.31
CA MET A 91 -12.55 3.84 -1.09
C MET A 91 -12.13 5.27 -1.41
N ASP A 92 -11.19 5.48 -2.34
CA ASP A 92 -10.71 6.78 -2.77
C ASP A 92 -11.86 7.66 -3.32
N LEU A 93 -12.72 7.07 -4.16
CA LEU A 93 -13.88 7.74 -4.73
C LEU A 93 -14.92 8.10 -3.66
N THR A 94 -15.16 7.20 -2.70
CA THR A 94 -16.11 7.43 -1.61
C THR A 94 -15.61 8.55 -0.70
N GLN A 95 -14.34 8.51 -0.31
CA GLN A 95 -13.76 9.53 0.55
C GLN A 95 -13.80 10.91 -0.12
N TRP A 96 -13.50 10.96 -1.43
CA TRP A 96 -13.55 12.19 -2.22
C TRP A 96 -14.98 12.71 -2.43
N ALA A 97 -15.90 11.87 -2.89
CA ALA A 97 -17.27 12.27 -3.26
C ALA A 97 -18.07 12.78 -2.05
N PHE A 98 -17.85 12.21 -0.88
CA PHE A 98 -18.54 12.58 0.36
C PHE A 98 -17.72 13.51 1.26
N ASN A 99 -16.56 13.98 0.81
CA ASN A 99 -15.62 14.82 1.56
C ASN A 99 -15.34 14.30 2.98
N LEU A 100 -15.09 12.99 3.10
CA LEU A 100 -14.87 12.29 4.38
C LEU A 100 -13.42 12.45 4.86
N THR A 101 -12.94 13.68 4.83
CA THR A 101 -11.57 14.10 5.19
C THR A 101 -11.46 14.59 6.63
N THR A 102 -12.59 14.84 7.30
CA THR A 102 -12.65 15.24 8.71
C THR A 102 -13.69 14.42 9.51
N GLY A 103 -13.58 14.46 10.84
CA GLY A 103 -14.54 13.80 11.74
C GLY A 103 -14.49 12.26 11.71
N ARG A 104 -15.64 11.62 12.00
CA ARG A 104 -15.74 10.15 12.11
C ARG A 104 -15.44 9.43 10.79
N GLY A 105 -15.78 10.05 9.65
CA GLY A 105 -15.48 9.51 8.33
C GLY A 105 -13.98 9.39 8.08
N ALA A 106 -13.22 10.43 8.43
CA ALA A 106 -11.76 10.42 8.31
C ALA A 106 -11.12 9.31 9.14
N VAL A 107 -11.58 9.11 10.38
CA VAL A 107 -11.09 8.04 11.26
C VAL A 107 -11.36 6.67 10.66
N PHE A 108 -12.55 6.44 10.09
CA PHE A 108 -12.86 5.18 9.40
C PHE A 108 -11.89 4.93 8.23
N PHE A 109 -11.67 5.93 7.37
CA PHE A 109 -10.77 5.79 6.22
C PHE A 109 -9.31 5.64 6.62
N MET A 110 -8.87 6.25 7.72
CA MET A 110 -7.52 6.07 8.28
C MET A 110 -7.25 4.61 8.66
N TYR A 111 -8.23 3.89 9.19
CA TYR A 111 -8.10 2.45 9.47
C TYR A 111 -8.28 1.60 8.21
N ALA A 112 -9.22 1.97 7.34
CA ALA A 112 -9.48 1.21 6.13
C ALA A 112 -8.28 1.25 5.16
N SER A 113 -7.58 2.39 5.05
CA SER A 113 -6.41 2.57 4.18
C SER A 113 -5.21 1.72 4.60
N GLN A 114 -5.21 1.16 5.82
CA GLN A 114 -4.13 0.31 6.32
C GLN A 114 -3.79 -0.85 5.37
N ILE A 115 -4.79 -1.36 4.64
CA ILE A 115 -4.60 -2.46 3.67
C ILE A 115 -3.69 -2.11 2.49
N PHE A 116 -3.38 -0.82 2.30
CA PHE A 116 -2.47 -0.30 1.27
C PHE A 116 -1.16 0.28 1.83
N GLU A 117 -0.95 0.29 3.16
CA GLU A 117 0.23 0.94 3.77
C GLU A 117 1.55 0.34 3.33
N TRP A 118 1.58 -0.95 2.99
CA TRP A 118 2.78 -1.59 2.42
C TRP A 118 3.27 -0.91 1.14
N SER A 119 2.43 -0.10 0.48
CA SER A 119 2.71 0.63 -0.74
C SER A 119 2.75 2.16 -0.56
N SER A 120 2.71 2.66 0.68
CA SER A 120 2.61 4.08 1.05
C SER A 120 3.70 4.97 0.45
N ILE A 121 4.86 4.41 0.11
CA ILE A 121 5.94 5.12 -0.59
C ILE A 121 5.49 5.69 -1.94
N VAL A 122 4.60 5.01 -2.65
CA VAL A 122 4.15 5.40 -4.00
C VAL A 122 3.33 6.70 -3.96
N PRO A 123 2.21 6.79 -3.21
CA PRO A 123 1.48 8.04 -3.09
C PRO A 123 2.34 9.16 -2.47
N GLN A 124 3.24 8.86 -1.53
CA GLN A 124 4.13 9.87 -0.96
C GLN A 124 5.10 10.47 -1.98
N LEU A 125 5.75 9.65 -2.80
CA LEU A 125 6.64 10.13 -3.86
C LEU A 125 5.85 10.94 -4.89
N PHE A 126 4.67 10.47 -5.26
CA PHE A 126 3.82 11.19 -6.20
C PHE A 126 3.38 12.54 -5.62
N HIS A 127 2.99 12.59 -4.35
CA HIS A 127 2.59 13.82 -3.68
C HIS A 127 3.72 14.87 -3.64
N ARG A 128 4.98 14.44 -3.47
CA ARG A 128 6.15 15.32 -3.50
C ARG A 128 6.42 15.94 -4.87
N VAL A 129 5.99 15.28 -5.95
CA VAL A 129 6.12 15.78 -7.33
C VAL A 129 4.87 16.55 -7.77
N ASN A 130 3.71 16.14 -7.27
CA ASN A 130 2.42 16.66 -7.62
C ASN A 130 1.59 16.82 -6.33
N GLU A 131 1.33 18.07 -5.94
CA GLU A 131 0.61 18.39 -4.70
C GLU A 131 -0.84 17.85 -4.65
N ASN A 132 -1.32 17.23 -5.73
CA ASN A 132 -2.62 16.57 -5.80
C ASN A 132 -2.63 15.22 -5.05
N LEU A 133 -3.06 15.28 -3.79
CA LEU A 133 -3.19 14.13 -2.89
C LEU A 133 -4.14 13.05 -3.43
N TRP A 134 -5.23 13.44 -4.11
CA TRP A 134 -6.22 12.49 -4.63
C TRP A 134 -5.63 11.64 -5.75
N LEU A 135 -4.92 12.28 -6.68
CA LEU A 135 -4.24 11.57 -7.76
C LEU A 135 -3.15 10.62 -7.22
N ALA A 136 -2.44 11.05 -6.17
CA ALA A 136 -1.47 10.20 -5.49
C ALA A 136 -2.14 8.93 -4.90
N SER A 137 -3.27 9.07 -4.20
CA SER A 137 -4.02 7.93 -3.64
C SER A 137 -4.50 6.97 -4.71
N VAL A 138 -5.08 7.47 -5.81
CA VAL A 138 -5.52 6.65 -6.94
C VAL A 138 -4.37 5.84 -7.52
N ILE A 139 -3.20 6.44 -7.69
CA ILE A 139 -1.99 5.74 -8.18
C ILE A 139 -1.53 4.69 -7.15
N GLY A 140 -1.58 5.03 -5.86
CA GLY A 140 -1.31 4.10 -4.75
C GLY A 140 -2.22 2.87 -4.79
N SER A 141 -3.51 3.05 -5.06
CA SER A 141 -4.49 1.97 -5.19
C SER A 141 -4.19 0.99 -6.35
N LEU A 142 -3.40 1.40 -7.35
CA LEU A 142 -2.99 0.56 -8.49
C LEU A 142 -1.74 -0.31 -8.19
N THR A 143 -1.06 -0.08 -7.07
CA THR A 143 0.19 -0.78 -6.72
C THR A 143 0.10 -2.30 -6.65
N PRO A 144 -1.05 -2.96 -6.35
CA PRO A 144 -1.14 -4.42 -6.42
C PRO A 144 -0.85 -4.99 -7.82
N TYR A 145 -1.00 -4.20 -8.89
CA TYR A 145 -0.63 -4.65 -10.24
C TYR A 145 0.89 -4.83 -10.43
N LEU A 146 1.72 -4.30 -9.54
CA LEU A 146 3.16 -4.56 -9.53
C LEU A 146 3.50 -6.02 -9.23
N PHE A 147 2.55 -6.83 -8.76
CA PHE A 147 2.74 -8.27 -8.61
C PHE A 147 2.65 -9.04 -9.94
N ILE A 148 2.05 -8.48 -10.99
CA ILE A 148 1.82 -9.18 -12.27
C ILE A 148 3.13 -9.74 -12.88
N PRO A 149 4.26 -8.99 -12.94
CA PRO A 149 5.49 -9.49 -13.56
C PRO A 149 6.06 -10.75 -12.91
N PHE A 150 5.72 -11.02 -11.64
CA PHE A 150 6.17 -12.19 -10.89
C PHE A 150 5.44 -13.49 -11.26
N GLY A 151 4.31 -13.38 -11.97
CA GLY A 151 3.55 -14.53 -12.44
C GLY A 151 4.23 -15.23 -13.62
N LYS A 152 3.97 -16.55 -13.74
CA LYS A 152 4.38 -17.36 -14.89
C LYS A 152 3.81 -16.75 -16.16
N LYS A 153 4.66 -16.63 -17.19
CA LYS A 153 4.20 -16.31 -18.55
C LYS A 153 3.27 -17.43 -18.99
N GLU A 154 2.16 -17.07 -19.63
CA GLU A 154 1.39 -18.08 -20.36
C GLU A 154 2.29 -18.63 -21.46
N GLN A 155 2.43 -19.95 -21.49
CA GLN A 155 2.96 -20.62 -22.65
C GLN A 155 1.89 -20.50 -23.74
N VAL A 156 2.17 -19.66 -24.73
CA VAL A 156 1.44 -19.62 -26.00
C VAL A 156 1.86 -20.83 -26.81
#